data_AF-A0A2V6AN22-F1
#
_entry.id   AF-A0A2V6AN22-F1
#
_cell.length_a   1.000
_cell.length_b   1.000
_cell.length_c   1.000
_cell.angle_alpha   90.00
_cell.angle_beta   90.00
_cell.angle_gamma   90.00
#
_symmetry.space_group_name_H-M   'P 1'
#
loop_
_entity.id
_entity.type
_entity.pdbx_description
1 polymer ?
#
loop_
_entity_poly.entity_id
_entity_poly.type
_entity_poly.pdbx_seq_one_letter_code
_entity_poly.pdbx_strand_id
1 'polypeptide(L)'
;MVTSTPRNRLSSDYCRTIEIWSNAFGRDALHVDFFDRLQDDAEGYINGILGHIGAASPWTLPPKFIRKKVHATTALVRHERQIPEVVRWYFADRLLESTERLNDLLEGRVSKWVDEMRAIRSKTRLNWRILGEINRILFSMPERLAYESYHAILDARLWLRWQQFQSANGLAPSMNG
;
A
#
# COMPACT_ATOMS: atom_id res chain seq x y z
N MET A 1 -1.67 9.17 -2.98
CA MET A 1 -2.95 8.47 -3.24
C MET A 1 -2.58 7.01 -3.47
N VAL A 2 -2.80 6.12 -2.49
CA VAL A 2 -2.33 4.72 -2.56
C VAL A 2 -3.45 3.90 -3.18
N THR A 3 -3.34 3.60 -4.47
CA THR A 3 -4.21 2.62 -5.13
C THR A 3 -3.87 1.23 -4.59
N SER A 4 -4.82 0.58 -3.91
CA SER A 4 -4.64 -0.81 -3.49
C SER A 4 -4.88 -1.73 -4.68
N THR A 5 -3.91 -1.81 -5.59
CA THR A 5 -3.90 -2.78 -6.68
C THR A 5 -3.90 -4.22 -6.11
N PRO A 6 -4.35 -5.23 -6.86
CA PRO A 6 -4.27 -6.64 -6.43
C PRO A 6 -2.86 -7.05 -5.99
N ARG A 7 -1.83 -6.49 -6.65
CA ARG A 7 -0.42 -6.66 -6.29
C ARG A 7 -0.10 -6.11 -4.90
N ASN A 8 -0.58 -4.91 -4.57
CA ASN A 8 -0.38 -4.32 -3.24
C ASN A 8 -1.14 -5.07 -2.14
N ARG A 9 -2.29 -5.69 -2.47
CA ARG A 9 -3.03 -6.57 -1.55
C ARG A 9 -2.25 -7.86 -1.25
N LEU A 10 -1.69 -8.49 -2.28
CA LEU A 10 -0.89 -9.69 -2.13
C LEU A 10 0.43 -9.43 -1.40
N SER A 11 1.09 -8.30 -1.65
CA SER A 11 2.37 -7.94 -1.02
C SER A 11 2.24 -7.52 0.45
N SER A 12 1.02 -7.29 0.95
CA SER A 12 0.74 -6.93 2.35
C SER A 12 0.01 -8.05 3.11
N ASP A 13 -0.28 -9.17 2.45
CA ASP A 13 -0.84 -10.36 3.09
C ASP A 13 0.27 -11.19 3.74
N TYR A 14 0.78 -10.65 4.86
CA TYR A 14 1.88 -11.26 5.61
C TYR A 14 1.47 -12.60 6.22
N CYS A 15 0.22 -12.76 6.68
CA CYS A 15 -0.27 -14.03 7.23
C CYS A 15 -0.13 -15.15 6.22
N ARG A 16 -0.71 -14.97 5.02
CA ARG A 16 -0.61 -15.97 3.96
C ARG A 16 0.83 -16.28 3.58
N THR A 17 1.66 -15.24 3.51
CA THR A 17 3.08 -15.41 3.18
C THR A 17 3.77 -16.28 4.23
N ILE A 18 3.67 -15.90 5.52
CA ILE A 18 4.29 -16.63 6.63
C ILE A 18 3.79 -18.07 6.69
N GLU A 19 2.49 -18.31 6.49
CA GLU A 19 1.92 -19.66 6.48
C GLU A 19 2.49 -20.52 5.34
N ILE A 20 2.54 -20.01 4.11
CA ILE A 20 3.09 -20.74 2.96
C ILE A 20 4.55 -21.13 3.23
N TRP A 21 5.37 -20.17 3.65
CA TRP A 21 6.78 -20.41 3.90
C TRP A 21 7.01 -21.31 5.12
N SER A 22 6.25 -21.13 6.20
CA SER A 22 6.35 -21.98 7.40
C SER A 22 5.98 -23.43 7.10
N ASN A 23 4.97 -23.66 6.25
CA ASN A 23 4.57 -25.00 5.84
C ASN A 23 5.61 -25.68 4.95
N ALA A 24 6.31 -24.92 4.11
CA ALA A 24 7.31 -25.45 3.19
C ALA A 24 8.67 -25.74 3.85
N PHE A 25 9.12 -24.87 4.77
CA PHE A 25 10.47 -24.92 5.34
C PHE A 25 10.52 -25.23 6.84
N GLY A 26 9.36 -25.24 7.52
CA GLY A 26 9.28 -25.31 8.98
C GLY A 26 9.42 -23.93 9.62
N ARG A 27 8.74 -23.71 10.76
CA ARG A 27 8.75 -22.41 11.46
C ARG A 27 10.15 -21.97 11.88
N ASP A 28 10.98 -22.90 12.34
CA ASP A 28 12.34 -22.62 12.82
C ASP A 28 13.29 -22.17 11.71
N ALA A 29 12.97 -22.44 10.44
CA ALA A 29 13.76 -21.99 9.31
C ALA A 29 13.44 -20.53 8.90
N LEU A 30 12.36 -19.95 9.44
CA LEU A 30 11.92 -18.60 9.10
C LEU A 30 12.34 -17.59 10.18
N HIS A 31 13.07 -16.56 9.76
CA HIS A 31 13.26 -15.36 10.57
C HIS A 31 12.25 -14.29 10.18
N VAL A 32 11.37 -13.92 11.10
CA VAL A 32 10.43 -12.81 10.94
C VAL A 32 10.84 -11.71 11.90
N ASP A 33 11.09 -10.50 11.39
CA ASP A 33 11.44 -9.32 12.19
C ASP A 33 10.77 -8.06 11.62
N PHE A 34 10.81 -6.97 12.40
CA PHE A 34 10.03 -5.77 12.14
C PHE A 34 10.90 -4.57 11.78
N PHE A 35 10.36 -3.72 10.91
CA PHE A 35 11.03 -2.49 10.53
C PHE A 35 11.24 -1.54 11.72
N ASP A 36 10.30 -1.48 12.66
CA ASP A 36 10.41 -0.68 13.88
C ASP A 36 11.67 -1.04 14.67
N ARG A 37 12.00 -2.34 14.74
CA ARG A 37 13.23 -2.80 15.40
C ARG A 37 14.48 -2.38 14.65
N LEU A 38 14.48 -2.40 13.32
CA LEU A 38 15.60 -1.90 12.52
C LEU A 38 15.81 -0.38 12.74
N GLN A 39 14.73 0.36 12.94
CA GLN A 39 14.77 1.80 13.20
C GLN A 39 15.27 2.11 14.61
N ASP A 40 14.78 1.39 15.62
CA ASP A 40 15.06 1.66 17.04
C ASP A 40 16.36 0.98 17.54
N ASP A 41 16.66 -0.24 17.06
CA ASP A 41 17.79 -1.07 17.44
C ASP A 41 18.33 -1.88 16.24
N ALA A 42 19.05 -1.19 15.35
CA ALA A 42 19.63 -1.80 14.16
C ALA A 42 20.65 -2.91 14.47
N GLU A 43 21.37 -2.80 15.58
CA GLU A 43 22.36 -3.81 15.98
C GLU A 43 21.68 -5.10 16.43
N GLY A 44 20.66 -5.01 17.29
CA GLY A 44 19.86 -6.16 17.69
C GLY A 44 19.11 -6.81 16.53
N TYR A 45 18.61 -6.00 15.58
CA TYR A 45 17.99 -6.51 14.35
C TYR A 45 18.97 -7.36 13.52
N ILE A 46 20.19 -6.84 13.26
CA ILE A 46 21.20 -7.55 12.49
C ILE A 46 21.69 -8.80 13.23
N ASN A 47 21.92 -8.70 14.54
CA ASN A 47 22.36 -9.84 15.35
C ASN A 47 21.31 -10.95 15.42
N GLY A 48 20.01 -10.61 15.36
CA GLY A 48 18.93 -11.58 15.18
C GLY A 48 19.06 -12.37 13.87
N ILE A 49 19.30 -11.67 12.76
CA ILE A 49 19.53 -12.30 11.45
C ILE A 49 20.80 -13.18 11.47
N LEU A 50 21.90 -12.67 12.01
CA LEU A 50 23.18 -13.39 12.10
C LEU A 50 23.04 -14.67 12.93
N GLY A 51 22.34 -14.59 14.07
CA GLY A 51 22.03 -15.76 14.89
C GLY A 51 21.20 -16.80 14.14
N HIS A 52 20.20 -16.36 13.38
CA HIS A 52 19.34 -17.25 12.59
C HIS A 52 20.10 -18.02 11.50
N ILE A 53 21.04 -17.36 10.81
CA ILE A 53 21.84 -18.01 9.76
C ILE A 53 23.04 -18.81 10.30
N GLY A 54 23.21 -18.87 11.63
CA GLY A 54 24.34 -19.55 12.27
C GLY A 54 25.69 -18.82 12.13
N ALA A 55 25.68 -17.52 11.84
CA ALA A 55 26.88 -16.72 11.77
C ALA A 55 27.36 -16.30 13.18
N ALA A 56 28.63 -15.87 13.26
CA ALA A 56 29.19 -15.35 14.51
C ALA A 56 28.40 -14.10 14.98
N SER A 57 27.84 -14.20 16.18
CA SER A 57 27.07 -13.16 16.87
C SER A 57 27.55 -13.11 18.33
N PRO A 58 27.67 -11.92 18.95
CA PRO A 58 27.25 -10.61 18.44
C PRO A 58 28.26 -9.97 17.48
N TRP A 59 27.74 -9.36 16.43
CA TRP A 59 28.47 -8.42 15.58
C TRP A 59 28.16 -6.99 16.00
N THR A 60 29.20 -6.24 16.37
CA THR A 60 29.05 -4.84 16.76
C THR A 60 28.93 -3.97 15.51
N LEU A 61 27.87 -3.17 15.43
CA LEU A 61 27.62 -2.30 14.29
C LEU A 61 28.67 -1.17 14.25
N PRO A 62 29.50 -1.07 13.18
CA PRO A 62 30.53 -0.04 13.14
C PRO A 62 29.91 1.37 13.18
N PRO A 63 30.44 2.32 13.99
CA PRO A 63 29.85 3.65 14.19
C PRO A 63 29.63 4.46 12.91
N LYS A 64 30.44 4.18 11.86
CA LYS A 64 30.34 4.79 10.54
C LYS A 64 29.01 4.53 9.83
N PHE A 65 28.32 3.44 10.14
CA PHE A 65 27.03 3.08 9.53
C PHE A 65 25.84 3.67 10.27
N ILE A 66 25.96 3.87 11.59
CA ILE A 66 24.92 4.50 12.42
C ILE A 66 24.63 5.93 11.96
N ARG A 67 25.69 6.67 11.60
CA ARG A 67 25.59 8.12 11.28
C ARG A 67 25.43 8.42 9.79
N LYS A 68 25.57 7.41 8.91
CA LYS A 68 25.58 7.61 7.47
C LYS A 68 24.26 7.13 6.85
N LYS A 69 23.39 8.08 6.52
CA LYS A 69 22.19 7.81 5.74
C LYS A 69 22.56 7.39 4.32
N VAL A 70 22.35 6.12 3.99
CA VAL A 70 22.59 5.58 2.64
C VAL A 70 21.34 5.85 1.80
N HIS A 71 21.49 6.60 0.70
CA HIS A 71 20.39 7.09 -0.16
C HIS A 71 19.36 7.95 0.56
N ALA A 72 19.75 9.18 0.90
CA ALA A 72 18.78 10.22 1.20
C ALA A 72 18.00 10.57 -0.08
N THR A 73 16.85 9.92 -0.31
CA THR A 73 15.85 10.47 -1.22
C THR A 73 15.28 11.71 -0.53
N THR A 74 15.97 12.84 -0.68
CA THR A 74 15.68 14.12 -0.01
C THR A 74 14.23 14.56 -0.22
N ALA A 75 13.60 14.12 -1.32
CA ALA A 75 12.20 14.38 -1.63
C ALA A 75 11.18 13.64 -0.75
N LEU A 76 11.49 12.40 -0.29
CA LEU A 76 10.55 11.59 0.50
C LEU A 76 10.68 11.84 2.01
N VAL A 77 11.89 12.18 2.49
CA VAL A 77 12.14 12.33 3.94
C VAL A 77 12.02 13.77 4.44
N ARG A 78 12.11 14.79 3.58
CA ARG A 78 12.01 16.20 4.03
C ARG A 78 10.61 16.63 4.45
N HIS A 79 9.57 15.94 4.00
CA HIS A 79 8.21 16.28 4.35
C HIS A 79 7.65 15.13 5.15
N GLU A 80 7.64 15.28 6.47
CA GLU A 80 6.85 14.45 7.38
C GLU A 80 5.36 14.71 7.06
N ARG A 81 4.88 14.05 5.99
CA ARG A 81 3.50 14.19 5.55
C ARG A 81 2.64 13.45 6.56
N GLN A 82 2.03 14.20 7.47
CA GLN A 82 1.02 13.64 8.36
C GLN A 82 -0.11 13.04 7.50
N ILE A 83 -0.34 11.74 7.66
CA ILE A 83 -1.41 11.05 6.96
C ILE A 83 -2.74 11.62 7.48
N PRO A 84 -3.65 12.08 6.60
CA PRO A 84 -4.96 12.58 7.01
C PRO A 84 -5.69 11.58 7.91
N GLU A 85 -6.41 12.07 8.91
CA GLU A 85 -7.03 11.22 9.94
C GLU A 85 -8.03 10.21 9.36
N VAL A 86 -8.87 10.64 8.41
CA VAL A 86 -9.80 9.76 7.70
C VAL A 86 -9.09 8.63 6.94
N VAL A 87 -7.90 8.90 6.40
CA VAL A 87 -7.09 7.90 5.69
C VAL A 87 -6.48 6.90 6.68
N ARG A 88 -5.97 7.38 7.82
CA ARG A 88 -5.49 6.51 8.91
C ARG A 88 -6.60 5.61 9.44
N TRP A 89 -7.79 6.17 9.64
CA TRP A 89 -8.97 5.41 10.04
C TRP A 89 -9.34 4.34 9.03
N TYR A 90 -9.35 4.68 7.73
CA TYR A 90 -9.65 3.72 6.67
C TYR A 90 -8.65 2.55 6.62
N PHE A 91 -7.36 2.82 6.79
CA PHE A 91 -6.35 1.75 6.88
C PHE A 91 -6.52 0.90 8.14
N ALA A 92 -6.75 1.53 9.30
CA ALA A 92 -6.98 0.81 10.54
C ALA A 92 -8.21 -0.11 10.45
N ASP A 93 -9.35 0.40 9.94
CA ASP A 93 -10.57 -0.40 9.81
C ASP A 93 -10.39 -1.58 8.84
N ARG A 94 -9.65 -1.38 7.74
CA ARG A 94 -9.43 -2.42 6.73
C ARG A 94 -8.37 -3.46 7.13
N LEU A 95 -7.34 -3.07 7.87
CA LEU A 95 -6.20 -3.95 8.19
C LEU A 95 -6.29 -4.57 9.57
N LEU A 96 -7.20 -4.11 10.44
CA LEU A 96 -7.28 -4.59 11.82
C LEU A 96 -7.43 -6.11 11.89
N GLU A 97 -8.41 -6.69 11.20
CA GLU A 97 -8.65 -8.14 11.26
C GLU A 97 -7.45 -8.95 10.76
N SER A 98 -6.82 -8.52 9.66
CA SER A 98 -5.61 -9.18 9.16
C SER A 98 -4.43 -9.04 10.13
N THR A 99 -4.33 -7.91 10.82
CA THR A 99 -3.26 -7.65 11.79
C THR A 99 -3.48 -8.43 13.09
N GLU A 100 -4.73 -8.64 13.50
CA GLU A 100 -5.08 -9.51 14.62
C GLU A 100 -4.68 -10.96 14.34
N ARG A 101 -5.01 -11.48 13.15
CA ARG A 101 -4.55 -12.82 12.73
C ARG A 101 -3.02 -12.93 12.67
N LEU A 102 -2.35 -11.88 12.19
CA LEU A 102 -0.89 -11.82 12.16
C LEU A 102 -0.32 -11.83 13.58
N ASN A 103 -0.97 -11.14 14.51
CA ASN A 103 -0.57 -11.11 15.90
C ASN A 103 -0.67 -12.48 16.56
N ASP A 104 -1.75 -13.21 16.30
CA ASP A 104 -1.91 -14.57 16.79
C ASP A 104 -0.86 -15.50 16.19
N LEU A 105 -0.58 -15.38 14.88
CA LEU A 105 0.44 -16.16 14.19
C LEU A 105 1.86 -15.89 14.71
N LEU A 106 2.15 -14.65 15.11
CA LEU A 106 3.44 -14.20 15.63
C LEU A 106 3.48 -14.11 17.16
N GLU A 107 2.58 -14.80 17.86
CA GLU A 107 2.60 -14.94 19.32
C GLU A 107 2.64 -13.60 20.07
N GLY A 108 1.88 -12.61 19.60
CA GLY A 108 1.73 -11.31 20.27
C GLY A 108 2.75 -10.25 19.90
N ARG A 109 3.70 -10.56 19.00
CA ARG A 109 4.80 -9.64 18.63
C ARG A 109 4.35 -8.35 17.94
N VAL A 110 3.13 -8.27 17.42
CA VAL A 110 2.55 -7.06 16.78
C VAL A 110 1.35 -6.49 17.55
N SER A 111 1.23 -6.82 18.84
CA SER A 111 0.14 -6.38 19.71
C SER A 111 -0.01 -4.87 19.75
N LYS A 112 1.11 -4.15 19.80
CA LYS A 112 1.15 -2.68 19.71
C LYS A 112 0.42 -2.15 18.47
N TRP A 113 0.63 -2.75 17.31
CA TRP A 113 -0.03 -2.31 16.06
C TRP A 113 -1.54 -2.56 16.12
N VAL A 114 -1.96 -3.70 16.69
CA VAL A 114 -3.39 -4.02 16.89
C VAL A 114 -4.04 -2.99 17.81
N ASP A 115 -3.39 -2.66 18.92
CA ASP A 115 -3.91 -1.70 19.90
C ASP A 115 -4.00 -0.28 19.32
N GLU A 116 -2.99 0.14 18.54
CA GLU A 116 -3.02 1.40 17.81
C GLU A 116 -4.16 1.45 16.80
N MET A 117 -4.36 0.38 16.01
CA MET A 117 -5.47 0.30 15.06
C MET A 117 -6.83 0.32 15.76
N ARG A 118 -6.98 -0.38 16.89
CA ARG A 118 -8.19 -0.34 17.72
C ARG A 118 -8.44 1.05 18.29
N ALA A 119 -7.41 1.74 18.75
CA ALA A 119 -7.51 3.11 19.26
C ALA A 119 -7.87 4.12 18.17
N ILE A 120 -7.38 3.94 16.94
CA ILE A 120 -7.77 4.77 15.80
C ILE A 120 -9.23 4.48 15.42
N ARG A 121 -9.62 3.20 15.40
CA ARG A 121 -10.99 2.78 15.09
C ARG A 121 -12.00 3.21 16.16
N SER A 122 -11.63 3.29 17.44
CA SER A 122 -12.55 3.70 18.51
C SER A 122 -12.91 5.19 18.46
N LYS A 123 -12.05 6.05 17.89
CA LYS A 123 -12.28 7.50 17.74
C LYS A 123 -13.27 7.89 16.62
N THR A 124 -14.07 6.94 16.12
CA THR A 124 -14.87 7.10 14.89
C THR A 124 -15.94 8.19 15.00
N ARG A 125 -16.03 9.04 13.96
CA ARG A 125 -17.21 9.87 13.67
C ARG A 125 -18.09 9.17 12.63
N LEU A 126 -19.41 9.11 12.84
CA LEU A 126 -20.38 8.44 11.94
C LEU A 126 -20.21 8.83 10.45
N ASN A 127 -19.86 10.09 10.19
CA ASN A 127 -19.63 10.62 8.83
C ASN A 127 -18.46 9.93 8.09
N TRP A 128 -17.49 9.33 8.80
CA TRP A 128 -16.35 8.67 8.17
C TRP A 128 -16.65 7.25 7.72
N ARG A 129 -17.58 6.55 8.39
CA ARG A 129 -18.09 5.26 7.89
C ARG A 129 -18.78 5.44 6.54
N ILE A 130 -19.58 6.50 6.41
CA ILE A 130 -20.27 6.85 5.16
C ILE A 130 -19.26 7.22 4.08
N LEU A 131 -18.26 8.05 4.40
CA LEU A 131 -17.19 8.39 3.46
C LEU A 131 -16.35 7.18 3.05
N GLY A 132 -16.07 6.25 3.97
CA GLY A 132 -15.37 5.00 3.69
C GLY A 132 -16.15 4.09 2.74
N GLU A 133 -17.46 3.98 2.92
CA GLU A 133 -18.35 3.24 2.03
C GLU A 133 -18.49 3.90 0.65
N ILE A 134 -18.66 5.22 0.61
CA ILE A 134 -18.69 5.98 -0.65
C ILE A 134 -17.35 5.83 -1.39
N ASN A 135 -16.23 5.91 -0.68
CA ASN A 135 -14.90 5.67 -1.24
C ASN A 135 -14.80 4.24 -1.77
N ARG A 136 -15.27 3.23 -1.03
CA ARG A 136 -15.31 1.83 -1.50
C ARG A 136 -16.15 1.69 -2.77
N ILE A 137 -17.32 2.31 -2.84
CA ILE A 137 -18.23 2.26 -3.99
C ILE A 137 -17.64 2.99 -5.20
N LEU A 138 -17.22 4.25 -5.03
CA LEU A 138 -16.61 5.06 -6.09
C LEU A 138 -15.32 4.45 -6.65
N PHE A 139 -14.50 3.81 -5.81
CA PHE A 139 -13.28 3.14 -6.25
C PHE A 139 -13.49 1.65 -6.60
N SER A 140 -14.68 1.09 -6.38
CA SER A 140 -15.11 -0.21 -6.93
C SER A 140 -15.79 -0.08 -8.29
N MET A 141 -16.20 1.12 -8.69
CA MET A 141 -16.54 1.41 -10.07
C MET A 141 -15.27 1.26 -10.90
N PRO A 142 -15.17 0.22 -11.75
CA PRO A 142 -13.89 -0.18 -12.30
C PRO A 142 -13.37 0.91 -13.23
N GLU A 143 -12.05 0.98 -13.31
CA GLU A 143 -11.21 1.59 -14.35
C GLU A 143 -11.84 1.55 -15.76
N ARG A 144 -12.68 0.55 -16.04
CA ARG A 144 -13.56 0.44 -17.22
C ARG A 144 -14.50 1.62 -17.44
N LEU A 145 -15.20 2.15 -16.42
CA LEU A 145 -16.05 3.33 -16.59
C LEU A 145 -15.20 4.59 -16.86
N ALA A 146 -14.02 4.70 -16.23
CA ALA A 146 -13.08 5.78 -16.50
C ALA A 146 -12.47 5.69 -17.90
N TYR A 147 -12.16 4.47 -18.37
CA TYR A 147 -11.66 4.18 -19.71
C TYR A 147 -12.75 4.41 -20.76
N GLU A 148 -13.95 3.89 -20.57
CA GLU A 148 -15.10 4.07 -21.47
C GLU A 148 -15.52 5.54 -21.53
N SER A 149 -15.53 6.27 -20.42
CA SER A 149 -15.83 7.71 -20.43
C SER A 149 -14.71 8.52 -21.08
N TYR A 150 -13.44 8.19 -20.85
CA TYR A 150 -12.31 8.82 -21.52
C TYR A 150 -12.37 8.61 -23.05
N HIS A 151 -12.66 7.40 -23.51
CA HIS A 151 -12.80 7.07 -24.92
C HIS A 151 -14.04 7.72 -25.55
N ALA A 152 -15.19 7.73 -24.86
CA ALA A 152 -16.39 8.42 -25.36
C ALA A 152 -16.16 9.94 -25.53
N ILE A 153 -15.45 10.57 -24.60
CA ILE A 153 -15.09 11.99 -24.69
C ILE A 153 -14.08 12.24 -25.83
N LEU A 154 -13.12 11.33 -26.01
CA LEU A 154 -12.14 11.42 -27.09
C LEU A 154 -12.81 11.27 -28.47
N ASP A 155 -13.69 10.28 -28.63
CA ASP A 155 -14.43 10.04 -29.86
C ASP A 155 -15.36 11.20 -30.21
N ALA A 156 -16.04 11.78 -29.21
CA ALA A 156 -16.86 12.97 -29.42
C ALA A 156 -16.01 14.17 -29.89
N ARG A 157 -14.81 14.38 -29.31
CA ARG A 157 -13.91 15.46 -29.76
C ARG A 157 -13.37 15.21 -31.16
N LEU A 158 -13.00 13.97 -31.47
CA LEU A 158 -12.51 13.59 -32.80
C LEU A 158 -13.60 13.76 -33.85
N TRP A 159 -14.84 13.38 -33.54
CA TRP A 159 -15.99 13.58 -34.40
C TRP A 159 -16.29 15.07 -34.64
N LEU A 160 -16.27 15.89 -33.59
CA LEU A 160 -16.43 17.35 -33.72
C LEU A 160 -15.31 17.98 -34.56
N ARG A 161 -14.06 17.56 -34.36
CA ARG A 161 -12.92 18.02 -35.18
C ARG A 161 -13.03 17.56 -36.63
N TRP A 162 -13.51 16.35 -36.87
CA TRP A 162 -13.77 15.81 -38.21
C TRP A 162 -14.86 16.60 -38.92
N GLN A 163 -15.96 16.92 -38.25
CA GLN A 163 -17.01 17.79 -38.79
C GLN A 163 -16.48 19.20 -39.11
N GLN A 164 -15.66 19.78 -38.23
CA GLN A 164 -15.02 21.06 -38.49
C GLN A 164 -14.08 21.00 -39.71
N PHE A 165 -13.34 19.90 -39.87
CA PHE A 165 -12.46 19.68 -41.01
C PHE A 165 -13.23 19.49 -42.33
N GLN A 166 -14.38 18.80 -42.31
CA GLN A 166 -15.27 18.67 -43.48
C GLN A 166 -15.91 20.02 -43.85
N SER A 167 -16.39 20.78 -42.88
CA SER A 167 -16.95 22.12 -43.07
C SER A 167 -15.91 23.14 -43.56
N ALA A 168 -14.66 23.03 -43.11
CA ALA A 168 -13.57 23.92 -43.52
C ALA A 168 -12.97 23.57 -44.89
N ASN A 169 -12.98 22.29 -45.30
CA ASN A 169 -12.43 21.85 -46.59
C ASN A 169 -13.48 21.66 -47.69
N GLY A 170 -14.76 22.01 -47.46
CA GLY A 170 -15.80 21.97 -48.49
C GLY A 170 -16.08 20.59 -49.08
N LEU A 171 -15.70 19.51 -48.40
CA LEU A 171 -16.00 18.15 -48.82
C LEU A 171 -17.38 17.77 -48.31
N ALA A 172 -18.41 18.12 -49.07
CA ALA A 172 -19.73 17.55 -48.90
C ALA A 172 -19.66 16.03 -49.15
N PRO A 173 -20.24 15.18 -48.30
CA PRO A 173 -20.46 13.80 -48.67
C PRO A 173 -21.54 13.79 -49.75
N SER A 174 -21.14 13.43 -50.97
CA SER A 174 -22.04 12.93 -52.01
C SER A 174 -22.74 11.68 -51.48
N MET A 175 -23.90 11.85 -50.86
CA MET A 175 -24.90 10.78 -50.82
C MET A 175 -25.54 10.71 -52.20
N ASN A 176 -25.05 9.79 -53.02
CA ASN A 176 -25.74 9.29 -54.21
C ASN A 176 -25.83 7.76 -54.09
N GLY A 177 -27.06 7.25 -54.16
CA GLY A 177 -27.44 5.93 -54.69
C GLY A 177 -26.96 4.71 -53.92
#